data_AF-A0A6J4BU31-F1
#
_entry.id   AF-A0A6J4BU31-F1
#
_cell.length_a   1.000
_cell.length_b   1.000
_cell.length_c   1.000
_cell.angle_alpha   90.00
_cell.angle_beta   90.00
_cell.angle_gamma   90.00
#
_symmetry.space_group_name_H-M   'P 1'
#
loop_
_entity.id
_entity.type
_entity.pdbx_description
1 polymer ?
#
loop_
_entity_poly.entity_id
_entity_poly.type
_entity_poly.pdbx_seq_one_letter_code
_entity_poly.pdbx_strand_id
1 'polypeptide(L)'
;MIALVLMLAAGNCGDKPNQTAMTMCQRAVASAADVEMNQVWRRVRAVMQAADRSASSKPAKAGNVAALLASQRTWLTFRDAECRIESYEWRGGSMQPFTENQCLTQVTRSRTQQLREMLSWQR
;
A
#
# COMPACT_ATOMS: atom_id res chain seq x y z
N MET A 1 -2.17 -1.20 -31.29
CA MET A 1 -2.99 -2.34 -30.81
C MET A 1 -2.27 -2.98 -29.63
N ILE A 2 -2.93 -2.95 -28.46
CA ILE A 2 -2.81 -3.88 -27.33
C ILE A 2 -1.38 -4.12 -26.79
N ALA A 3 -0.89 -3.17 -25.99
CA ALA A 3 0.03 -3.53 -24.90
C ALA A 3 -0.82 -4.11 -23.77
N LEU A 4 -0.62 -5.41 -23.57
CA LEU A 4 -1.26 -6.29 -22.61
C LEU A 4 -1.45 -5.62 -21.24
N VAL A 5 -2.71 -5.37 -20.90
CA VAL A 5 -3.14 -5.04 -19.54
C VAL A 5 -2.91 -6.29 -18.69
N LEU A 6 -1.74 -6.41 -18.07
CA LEU A 6 -1.59 -7.23 -16.86
C LEU A 6 -2.10 -6.42 -15.66
N MET A 7 -3.37 -6.00 -15.72
CA MET A 7 -4.16 -5.94 -14.49
C MET A 7 -4.49 -7.39 -14.18
N LEU A 8 -3.57 -8.07 -13.48
CA LEU A 8 -3.99 -9.23 -12.71
C LEU A 8 -5.10 -8.71 -11.81
N ALA A 9 -6.28 -9.25 -12.07
CA ALA A 9 -7.54 -8.86 -11.48
C ALA A 9 -7.38 -8.52 -9.99
N ALA A 10 -8.27 -7.66 -9.49
CA ALA A 10 -8.85 -7.96 -8.19
C ALA A 10 -9.48 -9.37 -8.31
N GLY A 11 -8.65 -10.41 -8.22
CA GLY A 11 -9.01 -11.76 -8.53
C GLY A 11 -10.04 -12.15 -7.50
N ASN A 12 -11.19 -12.65 -7.95
CA ASN A 12 -12.16 -13.21 -7.03
C ASN A 12 -11.49 -14.42 -6.35
N CYS A 13 -10.92 -14.19 -5.17
CA CYS A 13 -10.33 -15.24 -4.36
C CYS A 13 -11.42 -16.06 -3.65
N GLY A 14 -12.68 -15.61 -3.68
CA GLY A 14 -13.84 -16.30 -3.11
C GLY A 14 -14.15 -17.64 -3.75
N ASP A 15 -13.90 -17.80 -5.05
CA ASP A 15 -14.29 -19.00 -5.81
C ASP A 15 -13.23 -20.12 -5.76
N LYS A 16 -12.20 -20.00 -4.90
CA LYS A 16 -11.15 -21.02 -4.78
C LYS A 16 -11.72 -22.24 -4.05
N PRO A 17 -11.27 -23.47 -4.38
CA PRO A 17 -11.95 -24.70 -3.98
C PRO A 17 -11.93 -25.00 -2.47
N ASN A 18 -11.08 -24.31 -1.70
CA ASN A 18 -11.04 -24.42 -0.24
C ASN A 18 -10.36 -23.17 0.37
N GLN A 19 -10.50 -23.04 1.68
CA GLN A 19 -10.02 -21.87 2.44
C GLN A 19 -8.51 -21.64 2.33
N THR A 20 -7.71 -22.70 2.22
CA THR A 20 -6.27 -22.59 2.00
C THR A 20 -5.97 -21.95 0.65
N ALA A 21 -6.61 -22.42 -0.42
CA ALA A 21 -6.47 -21.86 -1.76
C ALA A 21 -6.98 -20.42 -1.84
N MET A 22 -8.09 -20.10 -1.15
CA MET A 22 -8.59 -18.72 -0.99
C MET A 22 -7.53 -17.83 -0.33
N THR A 23 -6.96 -18.28 0.80
CA THR A 23 -5.94 -17.54 1.55
C THR A 23 -4.67 -17.33 0.75
N MET A 24 -4.18 -18.35 0.02
CA MET A 24 -3.00 -18.22 -0.85
C MET A 24 -3.22 -17.22 -1.98
N CYS A 25 -4.39 -17.26 -2.62
CA CYS A 25 -4.80 -16.27 -3.61
C CYS A 25 -4.76 -14.85 -3.01
N GLN A 26 -5.39 -14.68 -1.84
CA GLN A 26 -5.50 -13.36 -1.20
C GLN A 26 -4.14 -12.81 -0.75
N ARG A 27 -3.22 -13.67 -0.30
CA ARG A 27 -1.81 -13.29 -0.01
C ARG A 27 -1.09 -12.76 -1.25
N ALA A 28 -1.28 -13.39 -2.42
CA ALA A 28 -0.70 -12.91 -3.67
C ALA A 28 -1.27 -11.53 -4.06
N VAL A 29 -2.56 -11.30 -3.85
CA VAL A 29 -3.20 -10.00 -4.08
C VAL A 29 -2.64 -8.93 -3.14
N ALA A 30 -2.49 -9.22 -1.85
CA ALA A 30 -1.90 -8.30 -0.87
C ALA A 30 -0.43 -7.96 -1.24
N SER A 31 0.35 -8.96 -1.63
CA SER A 31 1.73 -8.76 -2.09
C SER A 31 1.80 -7.88 -3.34
N ALA A 32 0.92 -8.08 -4.31
CA ALA A 32 0.85 -7.25 -5.51
C ALA A 32 0.50 -5.78 -5.17
N ALA A 33 -0.43 -5.56 -4.24
CA ALA A 33 -0.77 -4.21 -3.75
C ALA A 33 0.44 -3.53 -3.07
N ASP A 34 1.19 -4.27 -2.25
CA ASP A 34 2.42 -3.76 -1.61
C ASP A 34 3.51 -3.40 -2.63
N VAL A 35 3.67 -4.21 -3.69
CA VAL A 35 4.59 -3.91 -4.80
C VAL A 35 4.20 -2.60 -5.49
N GLU A 36 2.90 -2.42 -5.80
CA GLU A 36 2.41 -1.20 -6.43
C GLU A 36 2.64 0.03 -5.53
N MET A 37 2.27 -0.07 -4.25
CA MET A 37 2.46 1.01 -3.28
C MET A 37 3.93 1.44 -3.20
N ASN A 38 4.86 0.49 -3.13
CA ASN A 38 6.30 0.77 -3.10
C ASN A 38 6.82 1.41 -4.39
N GLN A 39 6.24 1.09 -5.55
CA GLN A 39 6.56 1.77 -6.81
C GLN A 39 6.12 3.23 -6.77
N VAL A 40 4.90 3.52 -6.29
CA VAL A 40 4.39 4.89 -6.17
C VAL A 40 5.19 5.67 -5.13
N TRP A 41 5.47 5.09 -3.96
CA TRP A 41 6.27 5.74 -2.91
C TRP A 41 7.64 6.20 -3.42
N ARG A 42 8.32 5.39 -4.25
CA ARG A 42 9.59 5.78 -4.88
C ARG A 42 9.46 6.99 -5.80
N ARG A 43 8.36 7.10 -6.55
CA ARG A 43 8.08 8.28 -7.39
C ARG A 43 7.84 9.52 -6.54
N VAL A 44 7.04 9.40 -5.48
CA VAL A 44 6.79 10.50 -4.54
C VAL A 44 8.10 10.96 -3.89
N ARG A 45 8.93 10.01 -3.42
CA ARG A 45 10.24 10.32 -2.83
C ARG A 45 11.13 11.11 -3.79
N ALA A 46 11.13 10.78 -5.08
CA ALA A 46 11.92 11.52 -6.07
C ALA A 46 11.44 12.98 -6.22
N VAL A 47 10.11 13.21 -6.23
CA VAL A 47 9.52 14.57 -6.24
C VAL A 47 9.89 15.32 -4.96
N MET A 48 9.72 14.71 -3.78
CA MET A 48 10.09 15.32 -2.50
C MET A 48 11.58 15.66 -2.43
N GLN A 49 12.44 14.80 -2.97
CA GLN A 49 13.89 15.04 -3.03
C GLN A 49 14.25 16.19 -4.00
N ALA A 50 13.47 16.42 -5.05
CA ALA A 50 13.64 17.59 -5.91
C ALA A 50 13.22 18.88 -5.20
N ALA A 51 12.11 18.85 -4.46
CA ALA A 51 11.64 19.97 -3.65
C ALA A 51 12.62 20.34 -2.52
N ASP A 52 13.18 19.34 -1.82
CA ASP A 52 14.21 19.58 -0.79
C ASP A 52 15.47 20.23 -1.37
N ARG A 53 15.87 19.86 -2.61
CA ARG A 53 17.03 20.45 -3.29
C ARG A 53 16.78 21.91 -3.70
N SER A 54 15.59 22.25 -4.18
CA SER A 54 15.23 23.62 -4.56
C SER A 54 15.03 24.53 -3.36
N ALA A 55 14.75 23.98 -2.17
CA ALA A 55 14.64 24.68 -0.90
C ALA A 55 15.99 25.09 -0.27
N SER A 56 17.13 24.85 -0.93
CA SER A 56 18.48 25.08 -0.38
C SER A 56 18.74 26.52 0.13
N SER A 57 18.04 27.52 -0.40
CA SER A 57 18.10 28.92 0.05
C SER A 57 17.03 29.31 1.09
N LYS A 58 16.10 28.40 1.44
CA LYS A 58 14.99 28.60 2.38
C LYS A 58 14.81 27.36 3.27
N PRO A 59 15.60 27.20 4.34
CA PRO A 59 15.63 25.99 5.17
C PRO A 59 14.27 25.54 5.72
N ALA A 60 13.34 26.49 5.96
CA ALA A 60 11.97 26.20 6.40
C ALA A 60 11.14 25.39 5.37
N LYS A 61 11.60 25.27 4.11
CA LYS A 61 10.94 24.48 3.05
C LYS A 61 11.58 23.10 2.83
N ALA A 62 12.66 22.78 3.54
CA ALA A 62 13.32 21.48 3.46
C ALA A 62 12.69 20.44 4.41
N GLY A 63 12.97 19.16 4.18
CA GLY A 63 12.55 18.05 5.05
C GLY A 63 11.41 17.19 4.49
N ASN A 64 11.03 17.39 3.23
CA ASN A 64 9.95 16.66 2.58
C ASN A 64 10.23 15.15 2.54
N VAL A 65 11.47 14.73 2.23
CA VAL A 65 11.85 13.30 2.23
C VAL A 65 11.79 12.70 3.64
N ALA A 66 12.23 13.45 4.66
CA ALA A 66 12.20 12.99 6.04
C ALA A 66 10.75 12.81 6.54
N ALA A 67 9.88 13.78 6.23
CA ALA A 67 8.45 13.71 6.55
C ALA A 67 7.75 12.56 5.82
N LEU A 68 8.03 12.35 4.53
CA LEU A 68 7.50 11.21 3.76
C LEU A 68 7.91 9.87 4.36
N LEU A 69 9.19 9.73 4.76
CA LEU A 69 9.70 8.50 5.37
C LEU A 69 9.04 8.23 6.73
N ALA A 70 8.93 9.25 7.58
CA ALA A 70 8.24 9.14 8.87
C ALA A 70 6.77 8.74 8.68
N SER A 71 6.05 9.42 7.78
CA SER A 71 4.66 9.10 7.43
C SER A 71 4.51 7.64 6.99
N GLN A 72 5.39 7.16 6.11
CA GLN A 72 5.31 5.80 5.60
C GLN A 72 5.58 4.74 6.68
N ARG A 73 6.55 4.99 7.58
CA ARG A 73 6.85 4.08 8.69
C ARG A 73 5.70 4.00 9.69
N THR A 74 5.14 5.13 10.08
CA THR A 74 3.97 5.16 10.98
C THR A 74 2.76 4.49 10.34
N TRP A 75 2.55 4.69 9.03
CA TRP A 75 1.50 4.01 8.30
C TRP A 75 1.65 2.48 8.30
N LEU A 76 2.87 1.94 8.17
CA LEU A 76 3.11 0.49 8.26
C LEU A 76 2.70 -0.05 9.64
N THR A 77 3.07 0.63 10.71
CA THR A 77 2.66 0.25 12.08
C THR A 77 1.14 0.28 12.23
N PHE A 78 0.47 1.31 11.72
CA PHE A 78 -1.00 1.39 11.69
C PHE A 78 -1.59 0.21 10.91
N ARG A 79 -1.15 -0.02 9.66
CA ARG A 79 -1.64 -1.09 8.79
C ARG A 79 -1.56 -2.45 9.48
N ASP A 80 -0.40 -2.77 10.06
CA ASP A 80 -0.17 -4.08 10.68
C ASP A 80 -0.93 -4.25 12.00
N ALA A 81 -1.27 -3.15 12.68
CA ALA A 81 -2.12 -3.19 13.87
C ALA A 81 -3.61 -3.32 13.48
N GLU A 82 -4.06 -2.52 12.51
CA GLU A 82 -5.43 -2.49 11.99
C GLU A 82 -5.83 -3.85 11.40
N CYS A 83 -5.02 -4.39 10.49
CA CYS A 83 -5.35 -5.66 9.85
C CYS A 83 -5.31 -6.85 10.80
N ARG A 84 -4.54 -6.74 11.88
CA ARG A 84 -4.54 -7.73 12.95
C ARG A 84 -5.84 -7.69 13.74
N ILE A 85 -6.31 -6.50 14.15
CA ILE A 85 -7.57 -6.37 14.90
C ILE A 85 -8.79 -6.71 14.04
N GLU A 86 -8.82 -6.30 12.76
CA GLU A 86 -9.88 -6.70 11.82
C GLU A 86 -9.96 -8.23 11.66
N SER A 87 -8.81 -8.91 11.58
CA SER A 87 -8.78 -10.37 11.46
C SER A 87 -9.38 -11.11 12.67
N TYR A 88 -9.49 -10.45 13.83
CA TYR A 88 -9.92 -11.08 15.07
C TYR A 88 -11.40 -11.44 15.12
N GLU A 89 -12.23 -10.94 14.20
CA GLU A 89 -13.57 -11.48 13.96
C GLU A 89 -13.52 -13.01 13.72
N TRP A 90 -12.43 -13.49 13.12
CA TRP A 90 -12.23 -14.90 12.76
C TRP A 90 -11.14 -15.58 13.60
N ARG A 91 -10.77 -15.02 14.75
CA ARG A 91 -9.59 -15.44 15.52
C ARG A 91 -9.56 -16.96 15.77
N GLY A 92 -8.44 -17.59 15.41
CA GLY A 92 -8.22 -19.03 15.57
C GLY A 92 -8.89 -19.91 14.50
N GLY A 93 -9.73 -19.31 13.63
CA GLY A 93 -10.35 -19.98 12.50
C GLY A 93 -9.54 -19.86 11.22
N SER A 94 -9.90 -20.68 10.23
CA SER A 94 -9.25 -20.71 8.92
C SER A 94 -9.50 -19.45 8.07
N MET A 95 -10.50 -18.63 8.43
CA MET A 95 -10.79 -17.34 7.80
C MET A 95 -9.87 -16.20 8.27
N GLN A 96 -9.29 -16.28 9.46
CA GLN A 96 -8.43 -15.21 10.01
C GLN A 96 -7.33 -14.74 9.03
N PRO A 97 -6.46 -15.62 8.48
CA PRO A 97 -5.42 -15.17 7.57
C PRO A 97 -5.97 -14.65 6.24
N PHE A 98 -7.14 -15.11 5.80
CA PHE A 98 -7.77 -14.58 4.59
C PHE A 98 -8.23 -13.14 4.83
N THR A 99 -8.98 -12.90 5.90
CA THR A 99 -9.46 -11.56 6.29
C THR A 99 -8.31 -10.59 6.54
N GLU A 100 -7.24 -11.02 7.21
CA GLU A 100 -6.04 -10.20 7.40
C GLU A 100 -5.44 -9.75 6.06
N ASN A 101 -5.31 -10.66 5.08
CA ASN A 101 -4.79 -10.32 3.75
C ASN A 101 -5.78 -9.47 2.92
N GLN A 102 -7.08 -9.56 3.16
CA GLN A 102 -8.06 -8.64 2.59
C GLN A 102 -7.86 -7.22 3.12
N CYS A 103 -7.73 -7.05 4.44
CA CYS A 103 -7.41 -5.76 5.04
C CYS A 103 -6.10 -5.18 4.48
N LEU A 104 -5.02 -5.99 4.47
CA LEU A 104 -3.72 -5.55 3.95
C LEU A 104 -3.83 -5.01 2.53
N THR A 105 -4.62 -5.68 1.68
CA THR A 105 -4.90 -5.23 0.31
C THR A 105 -5.62 -3.89 0.29
N GLN A 106 -6.70 -3.75 1.06
CA GLN A 106 -7.53 -2.54 1.07
C GLN A 106 -6.76 -1.32 1.59
N VAL A 107 -6.15 -1.44 2.77
CA VAL A 107 -5.38 -0.36 3.41
C VAL A 107 -4.20 0.08 2.54
N THR A 108 -3.55 -0.88 1.86
CA THR A 108 -2.42 -0.59 0.94
C THR A 108 -2.88 0.12 -0.34
N ARG A 109 -4.03 -0.25 -0.90
CA ARG A 109 -4.61 0.48 -2.04
C ARG A 109 -4.98 1.91 -1.67
N SER A 110 -5.59 2.12 -0.51
CA SER A 110 -5.88 3.47 0.00
C SER A 110 -4.61 4.29 0.19
N ARG A 111 -3.54 3.71 0.74
CA ARG A 111 -2.25 4.39 0.84
C ARG A 111 -1.65 4.72 -0.52
N THR A 112 -1.76 3.81 -1.48
CA THR A 112 -1.30 4.02 -2.85
C THR A 112 -2.00 5.23 -3.46
N GLN A 113 -3.31 5.38 -3.26
CA GLN A 113 -4.06 6.55 -3.70
C GLN A 113 -3.56 7.83 -3.03
N GLN A 114 -3.43 7.85 -1.69
CA GLN A 114 -2.89 9.01 -0.96
C GLN A 114 -1.52 9.43 -1.51
N LEU A 115 -0.64 8.47 -1.79
CA LEU A 115 0.68 8.74 -2.38
C LEU A 115 0.58 9.30 -3.80
N ARG A 116 -0.35 8.81 -4.64
CA ARG A 116 -0.59 9.34 -5.99
C ARG A 116 -1.08 10.78 -5.94
N GLU A 117 -1.95 11.12 -4.99
CA GLU A 117 -2.42 12.50 -4.78
C GLU A 117 -1.24 13.42 -4.46
N MET A 118 -0.22 12.96 -3.73
CA MET A 118 0.99 13.76 -3.46
C MET A 118 1.77 14.16 -4.73
N LEU A 119 1.67 13.37 -5.80
CA LEU A 119 2.32 13.70 -7.08
C LEU A 119 1.65 14.90 -7.78
N SER A 120 0.40 15.21 -7.41
CA SER A 120 -0.36 16.34 -7.94
C SER A 120 -0.29 17.61 -7.08
N TRP A 121 0.48 17.60 -6.00
CA TRP A 121 0.70 18.78 -5.16
C TRP A 121 1.59 19.80 -5.89
N GLN A 122 1.05 20.47 -6.91
CA GLN A 122 1.67 21.64 -7.51
C GLN A 122 1.38 22.84 -6.59
N ARG A 123 2.39 23.31 -5.84
CA ARG A 123 2.38 24.57 -5.10
C ARG A 123 3.71 25.29 -5.26
#